data_AF-A0A0M2LSE0-F1
#
_entry.id   AF-A0A0M2LSE0-F1
#
_cell.length_a   1.000
_cell.length_b   1.000
_cell.length_c   1.000
_cell.angle_alpha   90.00
_cell.angle_beta   90.00
_cell.angle_gamma   90.00
#
_symmetry.space_group_name_H-M   'P 1'
#
loop_
_entity.id
_entity.type
_entity.pdbx_description
1 polymer ?
#
loop_
_entity_poly.entity_id
_entity_poly.type
_entity_poly.pdbx_seq_one_letter_code
_entity_poly.pdbx_strand_id
1 'polypeptide(L)' 'MDTPVDSLTFEAALKELEAIVARLESGDTPLADAIALYERGNQLRARCAERLDAAQARIEAIRLDAEGRATTKPFTAG' A
#
# COMPACT_ATOMS: atom_id res chain seq x y z
N MET A 1 10.13 -15.14 -0.32
CA MET A 1 9.45 -13.82 -0.41
C MET A 1 10.53 -12.81 -0.78
N ASP A 2 10.91 -12.75 -2.06
CA ASP A 2 12.06 -11.94 -2.50
C ASP A 2 11.67 -10.59 -3.12
N THR A 3 10.36 -10.34 -3.29
CA THR A 3 9.90 -9.10 -3.91
C THR A 3 9.90 -7.96 -2.88
N PRO A 4 10.63 -6.86 -3.15
CA PRO A 4 10.59 -5.65 -2.32
C PRO A 4 9.17 -5.11 -2.17
N VAL A 5 8.76 -4.74 -0.94
CA VAL A 5 7.37 -4.31 -0.63
C VAL A 5 6.94 -3.11 -1.47
N ASP A 6 7.84 -2.17 -1.66
CA ASP A 6 7.66 -0.92 -2.43
C ASP A 6 7.33 -1.17 -3.92
N SER A 7 7.70 -2.34 -4.45
CA SER A 7 7.39 -2.75 -5.82
C SER A 7 6.03 -3.44 -5.98
N LEU A 8 5.35 -3.81 -4.89
CA LEU A 8 4.09 -4.55 -4.95
C LEU A 8 2.90 -3.66 -5.36
N THR A 9 1.97 -4.25 -6.11
CA THR A 9 0.62 -3.67 -6.28
C THR A 9 -0.18 -3.82 -5.00
N PHE A 10 -1.33 -3.15 -4.92
CA PHE A 10 -2.23 -3.28 -3.76
C PHE A 10 -2.70 -4.73 -3.60
N GLU A 11 -3.15 -5.37 -4.67
CA GLU A 11 -3.69 -6.73 -4.68
C GLU A 11 -2.61 -7.76 -4.30
N ALA A 12 -1.39 -7.57 -4.80
CA ALA A 12 -0.27 -8.44 -4.47
C ALA A 12 0.14 -8.30 -2.99
N ALA A 13 0.22 -7.05 -2.49
CA ALA A 13 0.55 -6.79 -1.09
C ALA A 13 -0.53 -7.32 -0.13
N LEU A 14 -1.81 -7.14 -0.48
CA LEU A 14 -2.93 -7.64 0.30
C LEU A 14 -2.94 -9.17 0.35
N LYS A 15 -2.78 -9.84 -0.80
CA LYS A 15 -2.71 -11.30 -0.86
C LYS A 15 -1.55 -11.87 -0.05
N GLU A 16 -0.39 -11.23 -0.09
CA GLU A 16 0.75 -11.64 0.73
C GLU A 16 0.46 -11.44 2.23
N LEU A 17 -0.16 -10.31 2.59
CA LEU A 17 -0.54 -10.02 3.98
C LEU A 17 -1.54 -11.04 4.53
N GLU A 18 -2.55 -11.42 3.75
CA GLU A 18 -3.52 -12.45 4.12
C GLU A 18 -2.84 -13.81 4.36
N ALA A 19 -1.89 -14.20 3.51
CA ALA A 19 -1.13 -15.43 3.70
C ALA A 19 -0.27 -15.40 4.96
N ILE A 20 0.31 -14.25 5.30
CA ILE A 20 1.07 -14.05 6.54
C ILE A 20 0.16 -14.18 7.76
N VAL A 21 -1.00 -13.52 7.76
CA VAL A 21 -1.97 -13.59 8.85
C VAL A 21 -2.41 -15.04 9.07
N ALA A 22 -2.80 -15.75 8.02
CA ALA A 22 -3.21 -17.15 8.12
C ALA A 22 -2.10 -18.05 8.72
N ARG A 23 -0.83 -17.78 8.41
CA ARG A 23 0.31 -18.53 8.94
C ARG A 23 0.64 -18.19 10.39
N LEU A 24 0.41 -16.94 10.82
CA LEU A 24 0.53 -16.56 12.22
C LEU A 24 -0.59 -17.16 13.06
N GLU A 25 -1.81 -17.19 12.53
CA GLU A 25 -3.00 -17.75 13.20
C GLU A 25 -2.95 -19.27 13.35
N SER A 26 -2.21 -19.98 12.49
CA SER A 26 -2.09 -21.44 12.61
C SER A 26 -1.34 -21.90 13.85
N GLY A 27 -0.57 -21.02 14.52
CA GLY A 27 0.14 -21.32 15.78
C GLY A 27 1.38 -22.23 15.64
N ASP A 28 1.57 -22.89 14.50
CA ASP A 28 2.69 -23.81 14.23
C ASP A 28 3.99 -23.10 13.77
N THR A 29 4.03 -21.76 13.84
CA THR A 29 5.17 -20.97 13.38
C THR A 29 6.20 -20.79 14.49
N PRO A 30 7.49 -21.16 14.30
CA PRO A 30 8.55 -20.88 15.25
C PRO A 30 8.64 -19.39 15.59
N LEU A 31 9.01 -19.06 16.84
CA LEU A 31 9.03 -17.67 17.32
C LEU A 31 9.84 -16.72 16.41
N ALA A 32 11.02 -17.12 15.97
CA ALA A 32 11.86 -16.30 15.10
C ALA A 32 11.18 -16.01 13.75
N ASP A 33 10.51 -17.00 13.16
CA ASP A 33 9.76 -16.85 11.92
C ASP A 33 8.51 -15.98 12.13
N ALA A 34 7.86 -16.10 13.29
CA ALA A 34 6.68 -15.29 13.62
C ALA A 34 7.03 -13.80 13.72
N ILE A 35 8.20 -13.46 14.27
CA ILE A 35 8.71 -12.07 14.31
C ILE A 35 8.95 -11.54 12.89
N ALA A 36 9.63 -12.33 12.04
CA ALA A 36 9.91 -11.93 10.65
C ALA A 36 8.61 -11.75 9.84
N LEU A 37 7.64 -12.65 10.01
CA LEU A 37 6.31 -12.56 9.41
C LEU A 37 5.56 -11.32 9.88
N TYR A 38 5.62 -10.99 11.18
CA TYR A 38 4.99 -9.80 11.74
C TYR A 38 5.60 -8.51 11.16
N GLU A 39 6.93 -8.42 11.08
CA GLU A 39 7.62 -7.27 10.48
C GLU A 39 7.25 -7.09 9.00
N ARG A 40 7.28 -8.19 8.24
CA ARG A 40 6.87 -8.19 6.83
C ARG A 40 5.40 -7.77 6.69
N GLY A 41 4.51 -8.31 7.53
CA GLY A 41 3.09 -7.95 7.56
C GLY A 41 2.86 -6.45 7.83
N ASN A 42 3.64 -5.86 8.74
CA ASN A 42 3.60 -4.42 9.00
C ASN A 42 3.98 -3.58 7.77
N GLN A 43 5.02 -3.98 7.05
CA GLN A 43 5.44 -3.31 5.82
C GLN A 43 4.37 -3.42 4.73
N LEU A 44 3.79 -4.61 4.55
CA LEU A 44 2.70 -4.83 3.58
C LEU A 44 1.47 -4.00 3.92
N ARG A 45 1.09 -3.90 5.21
CA ARG A 45 0.00 -3.02 5.65
C ARG A 45 0.28 -1.56 5.29
N ALA A 46 1.49 -1.07 5.57
CA ALA A 46 1.87 0.31 5.22
C ALA A 46 1.76 0.54 3.71
N ARG A 47 2.23 -0.41 2.89
CA ARG A 47 2.09 -0.34 1.43
C ARG A 47 0.64 -0.31 0.98
N CYS A 48 -0.23 -1.14 1.55
CA CYS A 48 -1.65 -1.12 1.23
C CYS A 48 -2.27 0.25 1.51
N ALA A 49 -1.96 0.84 2.67
CA ALA A 49 -2.43 2.18 3.03
C ALA A 49 -1.94 3.24 2.03
N GLU A 50 -0.64 3.26 1.70
CA GLU A 50 -0.09 4.20 0.70
C GLU A 50 -0.79 4.11 -0.65
N ARG A 51 -1.11 2.89 -1.10
CA ARG A 51 -1.81 2.67 -2.38
C ARG A 51 -3.25 3.15 -2.34
N LEU A 52 -3.94 2.97 -1.22
CA LEU A 52 -5.31 3.47 -1.02
C LEU A 52 -5.34 5.00 -0.95
N ASP A 53 -4.41 5.61 -0.22
CA ASP A 53 -4.29 7.08 -0.11
C ASP A 53 -4.03 7.70 -1.49
N ALA A 54 -3.12 7.13 -2.27
CA ALA A 54 -2.84 7.59 -3.63
C ALA A 54 -4.06 7.45 -4.56
N ALA A 55 -4.84 6.38 -4.42
CA ALA A 55 -6.06 6.18 -5.19
C ALA A 55 -7.14 7.22 -4.81
N GLN A 56 -7.31 7.47 -3.51
CA GLN A 56 -8.24 8.48 -3.01
C GLN A 56 -7.87 9.88 -3.52
N ALA A 57 -6.59 10.28 -3.39
CA ALA A 57 -6.13 11.59 -3.87
C ALA A 57 -6.39 11.79 -5.38
N ARG A 58 -6.25 10.72 -6.17
CA ARG A 58 -6.57 10.75 -7.60
C ARG A 58 -8.06 10.95 -7.87
N ILE A 59 -8.94 10.28 -7.11
CA ILE A 59 -10.39 10.46 -7.22
C ILE A 59 -10.78 11.89 -6.85
N GLU A 60 -10.23 12.43 -5.76
CA GLU A 60 -10.50 13.80 -5.32
C GLU A 60 -10.08 14.85 -6.35
N ALA A 61 -8.93 14.65 -7.01
CA ALA A 61 -8.49 15.53 -8.11
C ALA A 61 -9.48 15.52 -9.29
N ILE A 62 -9.93 14.34 -9.73
CA ILE A 62 -10.92 14.20 -10.81
C ILE A 62 -12.25 14.88 -10.43
N ARG A 63 -12.65 14.74 -9.16
CA ARG A 63 -13.87 15.35 -8.63
C ARG A 63 -13.78 16.89 -8.71
N LEU A 64 -12.69 17.47 -8.16
CA LEU A 64 -12.44 18.91 -8.22
C LEU A 64 -12.43 19.47 -9.64
N ASP A 65 -11.89 18.71 -10.61
CA ASP A 65 -11.95 19.04 -12.03
C ASP A 65 -13.40 19.05 -12.56
N ALA A 66 -14.24 18.09 -12.17
CA ALA A 66 -15.64 17.95 -12.60
C ALA A 66 -16.59 19.00 -11.99
N GLU A 67 -16.36 19.45 -10.74
CA GLU A 67 -17.12 20.55 -10.11
C GLU A 67 -16.56 21.95 -10.42
N GLY A 68 -15.65 22.04 -11.40
CA GLY A 68 -15.37 23.28 -12.12
C GLY A 68 -14.40 24.25 -11.45
N ARG A 69 -13.41 23.77 -10.68
CA ARG A 69 -12.29 24.62 -10.21
C ARG A 69 -10.94 24.12 -10.73
N ALA A 70 -10.26 24.95 -11.51
CA ALA A 70 -9.00 24.65 -12.18
C ALA A 70 -7.79 24.64 -11.22
N THR A 71 -6.78 23.82 -11.54
CA THR A 71 -5.40 24.11 -11.17
C THR A 71 -4.58 24.39 -12.43
N THR A 72 -3.99 25.60 -12.49
CA THR A 72 -2.95 25.94 -13.46
C THR A 72 -1.59 25.74 -12.79
N LYS A 73 -0.65 25.09 -13.48
CA LYS A 73 0.77 25.17 -13.11
C LYS A 73 1.32 26.51 -13.61
N PRO A 74 2.04 27.30 -12.78
CA PRO A 74 2.74 28.48 -13.26
C PRO A 74 3.74 28.09 -14.37
N PHE A 75 3.64 28.75 -15.52
CA PHE A 75 4.69 28.71 -16.54
C PHE A 75 5.83 29.61 -16.06
N THR A 76 6.96 29.03 -15.67
CA THR A 76 8.18 29.79 -15.38
C THR A 76 8.95 29.97 -16.69
N ALA A 77 8.91 31.17 -17.24
CA ALA A 77 9.90 31.61 -18.22
C ALA A 77 10.91 32.50 -17.50
N GLY A 78 12.18 32.05 -17.46
CA GLY A 78 13.31 32.79 -16.91
C GLY A 78 13.88 32.18 -15.65
#